data_AF-A0A528IQ23-F1
#
_entry.id   AF-A0A528IQ23-F1
#
_cell.length_a   1.000
_cell.length_b   1.000
_cell.length_c   1.000
_cell.angle_alpha   90.00
_cell.angle_beta   90.00
_cell.angle_gamma   90.00
#
_symmetry.space_group_name_H-M   'P 1'
#
loop_
_entity.id
_entity.type
_entity.pdbx_description
1 polymer ?
#
loop_
_entity_poly.entity_id
_entity_poly.type
_entity_poly.pdbx_seq_one_letter_code
_entity_poly.pdbx_strand_id
1 'polypeptide(L)'
;DNFVREVEKHLGGFRSKSDNTMPQFAQYVGGDFREDRDLMDAQIVLGFEGRAYHVRDFYASQVLSMILGGGMSSRLFQEVREKRGLC
;
A
#
# COMPACT_ATOMS: atom_id res chain seq x y z
N ASP A 1 -19.35 -18.08 -23.57
CA ASP A 1 -20.29 -19.11 -23.06
C ASP A 1 -19.64 -20.25 -22.30
N ASN A 2 -18.65 -20.97 -22.84
CA ASN A 2 -18.05 -22.11 -22.15
C ASN A 2 -17.37 -21.75 -20.81
N PHE A 3 -16.67 -20.61 -20.78
CA PHE A 3 -16.03 -20.09 -19.56
C PHE A 3 -17.03 -19.83 -18.42
N VAL A 4 -18.18 -19.20 -18.73
CA VAL A 4 -19.21 -18.87 -17.72
C VAL A 4 -19.81 -20.15 -17.14
N ARG A 5 -20.02 -21.19 -17.97
CA ARG A 5 -20.53 -22.49 -17.50
C ARG A 5 -19.56 -23.21 -16.57
N GLU A 6 -18.25 -23.16 -16.85
CA GLU A 6 -17.24 -23.74 -15.97
C GLU A 6 -17.14 -23.00 -14.63
N VAL A 7 -17.28 -21.67 -14.65
CA VAL A 7 -17.34 -20.87 -13.42
C VAL A 7 -18.58 -21.21 -12.60
N GLU A 8 -19.74 -21.31 -13.23
CA GLU A 8 -21.00 -21.66 -12.56
C GLU A 8 -20.95 -23.07 -11.94
N LYS A 9 -20.39 -24.04 -12.67
CA LYS A 9 -20.21 -25.42 -12.19
C LYS A 9 -19.37 -25.49 -10.92
N HIS A 10 -18.30 -24.70 -10.84
CA HIS A 10 -17.35 -24.76 -9.71
C HIS A 10 -17.73 -23.82 -8.56
N LEU A 11 -18.33 -22.66 -8.83
CA LEU A 11 -18.57 -21.61 -7.83
C LEU A 11 -20.05 -21.39 -7.50
N GLY A 12 -20.97 -21.99 -8.26
CA GLY A 12 -22.43 -21.82 -8.06
C GLY A 12 -22.96 -22.41 -6.76
N GLY A 13 -22.21 -23.32 -6.12
CA GLY A 13 -22.57 -23.91 -4.82
C GLY A 13 -22.21 -23.05 -3.61
N PHE A 14 -21.59 -21.87 -3.79
CA PHE A 14 -21.22 -21.01 -2.66
C PHE A 14 -22.42 -20.35 -2.00
N ARG A 15 -22.36 -20.22 -0.67
CA ARG A 15 -23.40 -19.54 0.11
C ARG A 15 -23.47 -18.07 -0.30
N SER A 16 -24.69 -17.58 -0.54
CA SER A 16 -24.94 -16.20 -1.00
C SER A 16 -24.59 -15.13 0.04
N LYS A 17 -24.54 -15.47 1.34
CA LYS A 17 -24.18 -14.54 2.42
C LYS A 17 -23.26 -15.24 3.42
N SER A 18 -22.24 -14.52 3.88
CA SER A 18 -21.44 -14.91 5.03
C SER A 18 -22.03 -14.30 6.30
N ASP A 19 -22.02 -15.03 7.41
CA ASP A 19 -22.40 -14.53 8.74
C ASP A 19 -21.30 -13.64 9.38
N ASN A 20 -20.34 -13.17 8.58
CA ASN A 20 -19.23 -12.36 9.07
C ASN A 20 -19.69 -10.97 9.52
N THR A 21 -19.22 -10.57 10.69
CA THR A 21 -19.32 -9.20 11.20
C THR A 21 -18.65 -8.22 10.25
N MET A 22 -19.26 -7.04 10.06
CA MET A 22 -18.65 -5.98 9.27
C MET A 22 -17.29 -5.61 9.87
N PRO A 23 -16.21 -5.57 9.05
CA PRO A 23 -14.90 -5.16 9.54
C PRO A 23 -14.93 -3.69 9.95
N GLN A 24 -14.26 -3.39 11.06
CA GLN A 24 -14.08 -2.02 11.51
C GLN A 24 -13.09 -1.29 10.60
N PHE A 25 -13.38 -0.02 10.27
CA PHE A 25 -12.48 0.80 9.48
C PHE A 25 -11.17 1.02 10.24
N ALA A 26 -10.04 0.83 9.54
CA ALA A 26 -8.73 1.17 10.07
C ALA A 26 -8.59 2.70 10.21
N GLN A 27 -8.04 3.14 11.33
CA GLN A 27 -7.74 4.55 11.61
C GLN A 27 -6.24 4.74 11.66
N TYR A 28 -5.72 5.66 10.85
CA TYR A 28 -4.32 6.03 10.92
C TYR A 28 -4.11 6.95 12.14
N VAL A 29 -3.24 6.54 13.05
CA VAL A 29 -2.89 7.31 14.26
C VAL A 29 -1.43 7.78 14.25
N GLY A 30 -0.68 7.43 13.21
CA GLY A 30 0.77 7.59 13.18
C GLY A 30 1.47 6.72 14.23
N GLY A 31 2.67 7.14 14.64
CA GLY A 31 3.46 6.48 15.68
C GLY A 31 4.95 6.45 15.35
N ASP A 32 5.74 6.15 16.36
CA ASP A 32 7.16 5.82 16.25
C ASP A 32 7.33 4.40 16.82
N PHE A 33 7.99 3.55 16.04
CA PHE A 33 8.40 2.24 16.48
C PHE A 33 9.87 2.06 16.10
N ARG A 34 10.68 1.66 17.08
CA ARG A 34 12.11 1.42 16.90
C ARG A 34 12.43 0.07 17.48
N GLU A 35 13.20 -0.68 16.72
CA GLU A 35 13.72 -1.96 17.13
C GLU A 35 15.21 -1.96 16.88
N ASP A 36 15.99 -2.17 17.94
CA ASP A 36 17.43 -2.28 17.84
C ASP A 36 17.80 -3.72 17.47
N ARG A 37 18.55 -3.86 16.38
CA ARG A 37 19.05 -5.13 15.87
C ARG A 37 20.45 -4.90 15.35
N ASP A 38 21.33 -5.88 15.57
CA ASP A 38 22.68 -5.88 15.03
C ASP A 38 22.64 -6.14 13.51
N LEU A 39 22.51 -5.06 12.75
CA LEU A 39 22.43 -5.04 11.29
C LEU A 39 23.55 -4.15 10.73
N MET A 40 23.98 -4.46 9.52
CA MET A 40 25.02 -3.67 8.83
C MET A 40 24.53 -2.26 8.47
N ASP A 41 23.24 -2.13 8.15
CA ASP A 41 22.59 -0.88 7.75
C ASP A 41 21.32 -0.62 8.57
N ALA A 42 21.01 0.66 8.79
CA ALA A 42 19.76 1.08 9.42
C ALA A 42 18.59 1.04 8.43
N GLN A 43 17.51 0.36 8.79
CA GLN A 43 16.28 0.30 7.99
C GLN A 43 15.26 1.30 8.52
N ILE A 44 14.84 2.25 7.68
CA ILE A 44 13.89 3.31 8.05
C ILE A 44 12.66 3.20 7.14
N VAL A 45 11.48 3.18 7.76
CA VAL A 45 10.19 3.22 7.05
C VAL A 45 9.39 4.40 7.56
N LEU A 46 8.92 5.24 6.64
CA LEU A 46 8.05 6.38 6.93
C LEU A 46 6.69 6.13 6.27
N GLY A 47 5.65 6.01 7.09
CA GLY A 47 4.28 5.81 6.64
C GLY A 47 3.40 7.02 6.97
N PHE A 48 2.59 7.46 6.01
CA PHE A 48 1.65 8.58 6.14
C PHE A 48 0.21 8.10 5.92
N GLU A 49 -0.76 8.92 6.34
CA GLU A 49 -2.18 8.64 6.08
C GLU A 49 -2.45 8.63 4.55
N GLY A 50 -2.92 7.49 4.06
CA GLY A 50 -3.33 7.32 2.66
C GLY A 50 -4.80 7.67 2.43
N ARG A 51 -5.21 7.63 1.17
CA ARG A 51 -6.61 7.76 0.76
C ARG A 51 -7.16 6.41 0.30
N ALA A 52 -8.42 6.12 0.65
CA ALA A 52 -9.09 4.90 0.24
C ALA A 52 -9.25 4.81 -1.29
N TYR A 53 -9.30 3.59 -1.83
CA TYR A 53 -9.36 3.37 -3.28
C TYR A 53 -10.55 4.04 -3.97
N HIS A 54 -11.69 4.11 -3.28
CA HIS A 54 -12.96 4.61 -3.82
C HIS A 54 -13.13 6.13 -3.65
N VAL A 55 -12.18 6.83 -3.02
CA VAL A 55 -12.27 8.29 -2.87
C VAL A 55 -11.56 9.01 -4.01
N ARG A 56 -12.08 10.17 -4.38
CA ARG A 56 -11.58 11.00 -5.50
C ARG A 56 -10.08 11.27 -5.44
N ASP A 57 -9.53 11.44 -4.24
CA ASP A 57 -8.14 11.83 -4.02
C ASP A 57 -7.14 10.66 -4.07
N PHE A 58 -7.61 9.45 -4.38
CA PHE A 58 -6.75 8.27 -4.53
C PHE A 58 -5.66 8.48 -5.58
N TYR A 59 -6.03 8.96 -6.78
CA TYR A 59 -5.07 9.19 -7.86
C TYR A 59 -4.11 10.35 -7.54
N ALA A 60 -4.56 11.38 -6.84
CA ALA A 60 -3.69 12.46 -6.37
C ALA A 60 -2.62 11.91 -5.39
N SER A 61 -3.02 11.02 -4.49
CA SER A 61 -2.11 10.36 -3.54
C SER A 61 -1.10 9.46 -4.26
N GLN A 62 -1.53 8.77 -5.33
CA GLN A 62 -0.63 7.95 -6.16
C GLN A 62 0.40 8.80 -6.89
N VAL A 63 0.00 9.94 -7.48
CA VAL A 63 0.92 10.87 -8.14
C VAL A 63 1.92 11.45 -7.13
N LEU A 64 1.48 11.80 -5.92
CA LEU A 64 2.36 12.24 -4.85
C LEU A 64 3.42 11.17 -4.51
N SER A 65 3.00 9.90 -4.37
CA SER A 65 3.92 8.78 -4.15
C SER A 65 4.95 8.66 -5.27
N MET A 66 4.53 8.86 -6.53
CA MET A 66 5.43 8.81 -7.69
C MET A 66 6.49 9.93 -7.63
N ILE A 67 6.08 11.15 -7.29
CA ILE A 67 6.97 12.32 -7.18
C ILE A 67 7.97 12.14 -6.03
N LEU A 68 7.53 11.56 -4.91
CA LEU A 68 8.38 11.36 -3.74
C LEU A 68 9.45 10.29 -3.96
N GLY A 69 9.07 9.11 -4.45
CA GLY A 69 9.98 7.96 -4.51
C GLY A 69 9.73 6.96 -5.65
N GLY A 70 8.84 7.26 -6.60
CA GLY A 70 8.40 6.29 -7.62
C GLY A 70 9.42 5.96 -8.72
N GLY A 71 10.62 6.55 -8.68
CA GLY A 71 11.66 6.28 -9.67
C GLY A 71 12.89 7.16 -9.51
N MET A 72 13.79 7.07 -10.49
CA MET A 72 15.08 7.76 -10.44
C MET A 72 14.97 9.30 -10.51
N SER A 73 13.90 9.83 -11.12
CA SER A 73 13.63 11.28 -11.17
C SER A 73 12.91 11.81 -9.93
N SER A 74 12.60 10.95 -8.96
CA SER A 74 11.86 11.34 -7.76
C SER A 74 12.70 12.17 -6.79
N ARG A 75 12.02 12.91 -5.91
CA ARG A 75 12.68 13.81 -4.96
C ARG A 75 13.59 13.07 -3.99
N LEU A 76 13.16 11.94 -3.44
CA LEU A 76 13.98 11.18 -2.49
C LEU A 76 15.19 10.56 -3.19
N PHE A 77 15.02 10.02 -4.39
CA PHE A 77 16.15 9.47 -5.15
C PHE A 77 17.20 10.54 -5.46
N GLN A 78 16.76 11.71 -5.93
CA GLN A 78 17.67 12.81 -6.28
C GLN A 78 18.34 13.43 -5.04
N GLU A 79 17.58 13.74 -3.99
CA GLU A 79 18.11 14.47 -2.83
C GLU A 79 18.86 13.58 -1.85
N VAL A 80 18.42 12.34 -1.62
CA VAL A 80 18.99 11.45 -0.60
C VAL A 80 20.08 10.57 -1.19
N ARG A 81 19.82 9.94 -2.34
CA ARG A 81 20.77 9.04 -2.97
C ARG A 81 21.78 9.79 -3.84
N GLU A 82 21.34 10.54 -4.85
CA GLU A 82 22.28 11.15 -5.81
C GLU A 82 23.10 12.30 -5.20
N LYS A 83 22.46 13.23 -4.49
CA LYS A 83 23.16 14.41 -3.93
C LYS A 83 23.91 14.13 -2.62
N ARG A 84 23.41 13.21 -1.79
CA ARG A 84 23.95 12.97 -0.44
C ARG A 84 24.61 11.61 -0.27
N GLY A 85 24.39 10.65 -1.17
CA GLY A 85 25.02 9.33 -1.12
C GLY A 85 24.63 8.51 0.12
N LEU A 86 23.43 8.75 0.68
CA LEU A 86 23.00 8.16 1.96
C LEU A 86 22.25 6.83 1.81
N CYS A 87 21.97 6.40 0.59
CA CYS A 87 21.22 5.18 0.26
C CYS A 87 21.79 4.52 -0.99
#